data_AF-A0A1M8A2A1-F1
#
_entry.id   AF-A0A1M8A2A1-F1
#
_cell.length_a   1.000
_cell.length_b   1.000
_cell.length_c   1.000
_cell.angle_alpha   90.00
_cell.angle_beta   90.00
_cell.angle_gamma   90.00
#
_symmetry.space_group_name_H-M   'P 1'
#
loop_
_entity.id
_entity.type
_entity.pdbx_description
1 polymer ?
#
loop_
_entity_poly.entity_id
_entity_poly.type
_entity_poly.pdbx_seq_one_letter_code
_entity_poly.pdbx_strand_id
1 'polypeptide(L)'
;MLGLFSSKPSTNAKGKVLCDLSNAKELKYHCDDTVERLLTEPTDKQGSPGEAAPGFPLFKASHIVDNAMMAVNFIVSVLMIGSVLFAYRQKLDWKDARPLFMVTVPIFAIFYVAFFVVQHLRGPIVFLGSRQVSGNKNETENLRVSSPYFNSAVSTGKKTQDGRPILKPPTYELLVQYTRTTQGRTLARREGRIPIGNFGEWFTEEGEFKEPIFRERLVEGLQKLLGM
;
A
#
# COMPACT_ATOMS: atom_id res chain seq x y z
N MET A 1 -5.22 0.70 -7.02
CA MET A 1 -5.71 2.00 -7.56
C MET A 1 -4.49 2.79 -8.01
N LEU A 2 -4.34 3.08 -9.31
CA LEU A 2 -3.17 3.77 -9.87
C LEU A 2 -3.15 5.23 -9.42
N GLY A 3 -2.29 5.56 -8.47
CA GLY A 3 -2.01 6.91 -7.97
C GLY A 3 -1.19 7.76 -8.95
N LEU A 4 -1.62 7.87 -10.21
CA LEU A 4 -0.97 8.70 -11.23
C LEU A 4 -1.03 10.22 -10.95
N PHE A 5 -1.66 10.63 -9.84
CA PHE A 5 -1.68 12.01 -9.34
C PHE A 5 -1.56 12.07 -7.80
N SER A 6 -0.68 11.27 -7.19
CA SER A 6 -0.25 11.62 -5.83
C SER A 6 0.65 12.85 -5.95
N SER A 7 0.11 14.02 -5.58
CA SER A 7 0.89 15.25 -5.46
C SER A 7 2.10 14.95 -4.60
N LYS A 8 3.31 15.30 -5.08
CA LYS A 8 4.51 15.21 -4.24
C LYS A 8 4.19 15.88 -2.89
N PRO A 9 4.43 15.20 -1.75
CA PRO A 9 4.17 15.81 -0.46
C PRO A 9 4.91 17.15 -0.38
N SER A 10 4.21 18.18 0.09
CA SER A 10 4.82 19.47 0.35
C SER A 10 5.93 19.27 1.38
N THR A 11 7.11 19.84 1.16
CA THR A 11 8.21 19.76 2.13
C THR A 11 8.40 21.10 2.81
N ASN A 12 8.56 21.08 4.14
CA ASN A 12 8.95 22.28 4.89
C ASN A 12 10.39 22.67 4.51
N ALA A 13 10.82 23.88 4.85
CA ALA A 13 12.19 24.38 4.72
C ALA A 13 13.26 23.46 5.35
N LYS A 14 12.86 22.58 6.27
CA LYS A 14 13.70 21.54 6.90
C LYS A 14 13.69 20.19 6.15
N GLY A 15 13.08 20.12 4.97
CA GLY A 15 12.98 18.90 4.15
C GLY A 15 11.96 17.85 4.65
N LYS A 16 11.17 18.18 5.68
CA LYS A 16 10.17 17.26 6.26
C LYS A 16 8.88 17.28 5.45
N VAL A 17 8.29 16.10 5.26
CA VAL A 17 7.01 15.93 4.58
C VAL A 17 5.87 16.52 5.43
N LEU A 18 5.10 17.41 4.80
CA LEU A 18 3.87 18.00 5.31
C LEU A 18 2.69 17.33 4.60
N CYS A 19 1.73 16.85 5.40
CA CYS A 19 0.48 16.29 4.90
C CYS A 19 -0.70 17.21 5.24
N ASP A 20 -1.69 17.26 4.34
CA ASP A 20 -2.94 17.95 4.61
C ASP A 20 -3.76 17.18 5.68
N LEU A 21 -3.85 17.77 6.87
CA LEU A 21 -4.61 17.23 8.00
C LEU A 21 -6.12 17.15 7.74
N SER A 22 -6.64 17.96 6.81
CA SER A 22 -8.05 17.94 6.43
C SER A 22 -8.39 16.77 5.50
N ASN A 23 -7.39 16.19 4.85
CA ASN A 23 -7.53 15.10 3.91
C ASN A 23 -7.12 13.76 4.53
N ALA A 24 -8.08 13.07 5.17
CA ALA A 24 -7.84 11.78 5.80
C ALA A 24 -7.16 10.76 4.86
N LYS A 25 -7.50 10.77 3.56
CA LYS A 25 -6.92 9.85 2.56
C LYS A 25 -5.42 10.06 2.42
N GLU A 26 -4.97 11.32 2.38
CA GLU A 26 -3.55 11.67 2.27
C GLU A 26 -2.77 11.20 3.49
N LEU A 27 -3.31 11.40 4.69
CA LEU A 27 -2.71 10.90 5.93
C LEU A 27 -2.53 9.39 5.91
N LYS A 28 -3.56 8.65 5.45
CA LYS A 28 -3.48 7.19 5.32
C LYS A 28 -2.46 6.77 4.26
N TYR A 29 -2.46 7.38 3.09
CA TYR A 29 -1.50 7.04 2.04
C TYR A 29 -0.06 7.28 2.50
N HIS A 30 0.18 8.38 3.23
CA HIS A 30 1.49 8.62 3.82
C HIS A 30 1.88 7.54 4.84
N CYS A 31 0.95 7.09 5.68
CA CYS A 31 1.19 5.97 6.59
C CYS A 31 1.44 4.65 5.83
N ASP A 32 0.67 4.35 4.78
CA ASP A 32 0.84 3.15 3.94
C ASP A 32 2.23 3.14 3.27
N ASP A 33 2.61 4.25 2.63
CA ASP A 33 3.91 4.43 1.98
C ASP A 33 5.07 4.34 2.99
N THR A 34 4.88 4.90 4.18
CA THR A 34 5.86 4.79 5.27
C THR A 34 6.04 3.33 5.68
N VAL A 35 4.96 2.55 5.84
CA VAL A 35 5.06 1.11 6.19
C VAL A 35 5.86 0.36 5.12
N GLU A 36 5.56 0.58 3.84
CA GLU A 36 6.30 -0.05 2.76
C GLU A 36 7.79 0.32 2.80
N ARG A 37 8.09 1.62 2.94
CA ARG A 37 9.47 2.13 3.02
C ARG A 37 10.23 1.54 4.21
N LEU A 38 9.62 1.50 5.38
CA LEU A 38 10.22 0.95 6.60
C LEU A 38 10.51 -0.55 6.50
N LEU A 39 9.75 -1.30 5.70
CA LEU A 39 9.93 -2.74 5.52
C LEU A 39 10.93 -3.09 4.39
N THR A 40 11.28 -2.13 3.54
CA THR A 40 12.09 -2.33 2.33
C THR A 40 13.43 -1.61 2.34
N GLU A 41 13.52 -0.41 2.93
CA GLU A 41 14.75 0.38 2.93
C GLU A 41 15.69 0.02 4.10
N PRO A 42 16.99 -0.24 3.84
CA PRO A 42 17.97 -0.39 4.89
C PRO A 42 18.12 0.90 5.70
N THR A 43 18.14 0.76 7.02
CA THR A 43 18.21 1.84 8.03
C THR A 43 19.44 2.76 7.88
N ASP A 44 20.42 2.41 7.04
CA ASP A 44 21.72 3.08 6.91
C ASP A 44 21.70 4.45 6.22
N LYS A 45 20.56 4.93 5.70
CA LYS A 45 20.49 6.21 4.94
C LYS A 45 19.84 7.38 5.67
N GLN A 46 19.52 7.26 6.95
CA GLN A 46 19.04 8.40 7.74
C GLN A 46 20.19 8.90 8.63
N GLY A 47 20.93 9.88 8.11
CA GLY A 47 22.07 10.49 8.79
C GLY A 47 21.67 11.15 10.11
N SER A 48 22.05 10.52 11.23
CA SER A 48 22.42 11.15 12.50
C SER A 48 23.19 10.11 13.32
N PRO A 49 24.41 10.42 13.82
CA PRO A 49 25.18 9.49 14.64
C PRO A 49 24.62 9.50 16.07
N GLY A 50 23.76 8.54 16.37
CA GLY A 50 23.24 8.32 17.73
C GLY A 50 21.92 7.54 17.69
N GLU A 51 21.95 6.32 18.22
CA GLU A 51 20.82 5.38 18.41
C GLU A 51 20.21 4.75 17.14
N ALA A 52 20.95 3.76 16.62
CA ALA A 52 20.35 2.71 15.80
C ALA A 52 19.47 1.80 16.68
N ALA A 53 18.14 1.94 16.58
CA ALA A 53 17.25 0.90 17.08
C ALA A 53 17.53 -0.43 16.32
N PRO A 54 17.56 -1.59 17.00
CA PRO A 54 18.02 -2.83 16.40
C PRO A 54 17.11 -3.35 15.28
N GLY A 55 17.70 -3.35 14.07
CA GLY A 55 17.61 -4.33 12.99
C GLY A 55 16.38 -5.24 12.91
N PHE A 56 15.27 -4.74 12.39
CA PHE A 56 14.25 -5.60 11.80
C PHE A 56 14.76 -6.10 10.42
N PRO A 57 14.79 -7.42 10.14
CA PRO A 57 15.31 -7.90 8.87
C PRO A 57 14.41 -7.47 7.71
N LEU A 58 15.00 -6.87 6.68
CA LEU A 58 14.27 -6.29 5.55
C LEU A 58 13.58 -7.38 4.73
N PHE A 59 12.44 -7.03 4.14
CA PHE A 59 11.72 -7.88 3.19
C PHE A 59 11.96 -7.37 1.77
N LYS A 60 12.15 -8.30 0.83
CA LYS A 60 12.14 -7.96 -0.59
C LYS A 60 10.69 -7.76 -1.02
N ALA A 61 10.33 -6.53 -1.39
CA ALA A 61 9.00 -6.23 -1.91
C ALA A 61 8.71 -7.01 -3.20
N SER A 62 7.47 -7.47 -3.34
CA SER A 62 6.97 -8.18 -4.50
C SER A 62 5.80 -7.41 -5.10
N HIS A 63 6.10 -6.68 -6.18
CA HIS A 63 5.11 -5.98 -7.01
C HIS A 63 4.77 -6.76 -8.29
N ILE A 64 5.08 -8.07 -8.34
CA ILE A 64 5.05 -8.84 -9.59
C ILE A 64 3.68 -8.81 -10.27
N VAL A 65 2.61 -8.95 -9.49
CA VAL A 65 1.25 -8.97 -10.02
C VAL A 65 0.82 -7.56 -10.43
N ASP A 66 1.19 -6.53 -9.68
CA ASP A 66 0.84 -5.14 -10.03
C ASP A 66 1.57 -4.71 -11.31
N ASN A 67 2.84 -5.10 -11.44
CA ASN A 67 3.63 -4.92 -12.66
C ASN A 67 3.05 -5.70 -13.85
N ALA A 68 2.65 -6.96 -13.64
CA ALA A 68 2.02 -7.77 -14.68
C ALA A 68 0.69 -7.16 -15.14
N MET A 69 -0.15 -6.71 -14.20
CA MET A 69 -1.41 -6.04 -14.52
C MET A 69 -1.18 -4.74 -15.28
N MET A 70 -0.22 -3.94 -14.84
CA MET A 70 0.17 -2.71 -15.52
C MET A 70 0.64 -2.98 -16.95
N ALA A 71 1.50 -3.98 -17.14
CA ALA A 71 2.02 -4.35 -18.45
C ALA A 71 0.90 -4.80 -19.41
N VAL A 72 0.00 -5.67 -18.94
CA VAL A 72 -1.14 -6.13 -19.76
C VAL A 72 -2.08 -4.97 -20.08
N ASN A 73 -2.42 -4.11 -19.11
CA ASN A 73 -3.26 -2.94 -19.37
C ASN A 73 -2.61 -1.95 -20.35
N PHE A 74 -1.30 -1.77 -20.25
CA PHE A 74 -0.52 -0.95 -21.18
C PHE A 74 -0.58 -1.52 -22.60
N ILE A 75 -0.33 -2.82 -22.78
CA ILE A 75 -0.38 -3.49 -24.09
C ILE A 75 -1.78 -3.34 -24.72
N VAL A 76 -2.83 -3.63 -23.96
CA VAL A 76 -4.21 -3.55 -24.45
C VAL A 76 -4.59 -2.10 -24.82
N SER A 77 -4.13 -1.11 -24.04
CA SER A 77 -4.31 0.31 -24.36
C SER A 77 -3.57 0.72 -25.62
N VAL A 78 -2.31 0.28 -25.78
CA VAL A 78 -1.51 0.56 -26.98
C VAL A 78 -2.14 -0.06 -28.23
N LEU A 79 -2.68 -1.28 -28.14
CA LEU A 79 -3.41 -1.90 -29.25
C LEU A 79 -4.66 -1.11 -29.62
N MET A 80 -5.42 -0.63 -28.63
CA MET A 80 -6.61 0.18 -28.87
C MET A 80 -6.25 1.51 -29.54
N ILE A 81 -5.30 2.26 -28.98
CA ILE A 81 -4.82 3.52 -29.57
C ILE A 81 -4.22 3.30 -30.96
N GLY A 82 -3.41 2.24 -31.12
CA GLY A 82 -2.80 1.85 -32.38
C GLY A 82 -3.84 1.53 -33.46
N SER A 83 -4.94 0.86 -33.10
CA SER A 83 -6.03 0.56 -34.03
C SER A 83 -6.72 1.83 -34.54
N VAL A 84 -6.92 2.82 -33.68
CA VAL A 84 -7.47 4.13 -34.06
C VAL A 84 -6.50 4.89 -34.96
N LEU A 85 -5.22 4.97 -34.58
CA LEU A 85 -4.19 5.64 -35.38
C LEU A 85 -4.00 4.98 -36.75
N PHE A 86 -4.05 3.65 -36.81
CA PHE A 86 -3.97 2.90 -38.06
C PHE A 86 -5.16 3.22 -38.98
N ALA A 87 -6.39 3.15 -38.44
CA ALA A 87 -7.60 3.50 -39.19
C ALA A 87 -7.54 4.94 -39.72
N TYR A 88 -7.08 5.88 -38.90
CA TYR A 88 -6.92 7.28 -39.27
C TYR A 88 -5.85 7.48 -40.35
N ARG A 89 -4.67 6.88 -40.18
CA ARG A 89 -3.54 7.03 -41.13
C ARG A 89 -3.85 6.42 -42.48
N GLN A 90 -4.53 5.29 -42.52
CA GLN A 90 -4.94 4.63 -43.77
C GLN A 90 -6.22 5.23 -44.37
N LYS A 91 -6.83 6.22 -43.70
CA LYS A 91 -8.11 6.83 -44.09
C LYS A 91 -9.16 5.76 -44.41
N LEU A 92 -9.21 4.72 -43.58
CA LEU A 92 -10.12 3.60 -43.77
C LEU A 92 -11.56 4.10 -43.61
N ASP A 93 -12.42 3.72 -44.56
CA ASP A 93 -13.84 3.95 -44.43
C ASP A 93 -14.39 3.14 -43.24
N TRP A 94 -15.44 3.66 -42.62
CA TRP A 94 -16.04 3.02 -41.43
C TRP A 94 -16.42 1.56 -41.68
N LYS A 95 -16.87 1.20 -42.89
CA LYS A 95 -17.24 -0.17 -43.24
C LYS A 95 -16.07 -1.15 -43.08
N ASP A 96 -14.86 -0.72 -43.42
CA ASP A 96 -13.65 -1.55 -43.38
C ASP A 96 -12.97 -1.49 -42.01
N ALA A 97 -13.08 -0.36 -41.29
CA ALA A 97 -12.53 -0.19 -39.95
C ALA A 97 -13.42 -0.80 -38.84
N ARG A 98 -14.73 -0.91 -39.06
CA ARG A 98 -15.70 -1.45 -38.08
C ARG A 98 -15.29 -2.82 -37.51
N PRO A 99 -14.88 -3.84 -38.30
CA PRO A 99 -14.48 -5.13 -37.73
C PRO A 99 -13.27 -5.01 -36.80
N LEU A 100 -12.32 -4.13 -37.11
CA LEU A 100 -11.16 -3.87 -36.24
C LEU A 100 -11.61 -3.36 -34.87
N PHE A 101 -12.49 -2.36 -34.84
CA PHE A 101 -13.00 -1.79 -33.57
C PHE A 101 -13.96 -2.72 -32.83
N MET A 102 -14.73 -3.53 -33.54
CA MET A 102 -15.57 -4.57 -32.94
C MET A 102 -14.76 -5.67 -32.24
N VAL A 103 -13.47 -5.79 -32.54
CA VAL A 103 -12.57 -6.71 -31.83
C VAL A 103 -11.80 -5.97 -30.73
N THR A 104 -11.21 -4.81 -31.02
CA THR A 104 -10.34 -4.12 -30.05
C THR A 104 -11.10 -3.54 -28.87
N VAL A 105 -12.29 -2.97 -29.07
CA VAL A 105 -13.09 -2.37 -27.99
C VAL A 105 -13.57 -3.42 -26.98
N PRO A 106 -14.17 -4.56 -27.39
CA PRO A 106 -14.58 -5.58 -26.42
C PRO A 106 -13.41 -6.20 -25.67
N ILE A 107 -12.28 -6.44 -26.34
CA ILE A 107 -11.06 -6.92 -25.66
C ILE A 107 -10.64 -5.93 -24.57
N PHE A 108 -10.56 -4.64 -24.89
CA PHE A 108 -10.23 -3.60 -23.90
C PHE A 108 -11.21 -3.62 -22.73
N ALA A 109 -12.51 -3.66 -22.99
CA ALA A 109 -13.54 -3.68 -21.96
C ALA A 109 -13.43 -4.90 -21.03
N ILE A 110 -13.22 -6.10 -21.59
CA ILE A 110 -13.06 -7.35 -20.82
C ILE A 110 -11.85 -7.25 -19.90
N PHE A 111 -10.69 -6.82 -20.42
CA PHE A 111 -9.49 -6.66 -19.60
C PHE A 111 -9.68 -5.60 -18.52
N TYR A 112 -10.30 -4.47 -18.83
CA TYR A 112 -10.60 -3.42 -17.86
C TYR A 112 -11.46 -3.94 -16.70
N VAL A 113 -12.55 -4.66 -17.01
CA VAL A 113 -13.42 -5.27 -15.99
C VAL A 113 -12.66 -6.33 -15.18
N ALA A 114 -11.86 -7.18 -15.82
CA ALA A 114 -11.05 -8.17 -15.13
C ALA A 114 -10.07 -7.52 -14.16
N PHE A 115 -9.38 -6.44 -14.56
CA PHE A 115 -8.51 -5.68 -13.66
C PHE A 115 -9.27 -5.09 -12.47
N PHE A 116 -10.44 -4.50 -12.72
CA PHE A 116 -11.28 -3.95 -11.67
C PHE A 116 -11.65 -5.03 -10.63
N VAL A 117 -12.10 -6.21 -11.09
CA VAL A 117 -12.46 -7.33 -10.21
C VAL A 117 -11.25 -7.81 -9.41
N VAL A 118 -10.09 -8.01 -10.04
CA VAL A 118 -8.92 -8.51 -9.31
C VAL A 118 -8.43 -7.49 -8.28
N GLN A 119 -8.47 -6.19 -8.59
CA GLN A 119 -8.15 -5.13 -7.63
C GLN A 119 -9.13 -5.13 -6.44
N HIS A 120 -10.42 -5.35 -6.71
CA HIS A 120 -11.42 -5.45 -5.64
C HIS A 120 -11.21 -6.69 -4.75
N LEU A 121 -10.91 -7.85 -5.34
CA LEU A 121 -10.67 -9.09 -4.61
C LEU A 121 -9.38 -9.08 -3.79
N ARG A 122 -8.33 -8.40 -4.28
CA ARG A 122 -7.05 -8.28 -3.54
C ARG A 122 -7.18 -7.44 -2.28
N GLY A 123 -8.12 -6.50 -2.25
CA GLY A 123 -8.29 -5.57 -1.16
C GLY A 123 -7.09 -4.61 -1.03
N PRO A 124 -7.04 -3.84 0.07
CA PRO A 124 -6.02 -2.83 0.29
C PRO A 124 -4.72 -3.46 0.81
N ILE A 125 -3.97 -4.10 -0.09
CA ILE A 125 -2.62 -4.60 0.22
C ILE A 125 -1.67 -3.40 0.21
N VAL A 126 -0.99 -3.18 1.34
CA VAL A 126 0.02 -2.13 1.51
C VAL A 126 1.40 -2.69 1.19
N PHE A 127 1.68 -3.91 1.66
CA PHE A 127 2.97 -4.52 1.48
C PHE A 127 2.83 -6.01 1.21
N LEU A 128 3.57 -6.51 0.21
CA LEU A 128 3.80 -7.91 -0.02
C LEU A 128 5.30 -8.09 -0.14
N GLY A 129 5.90 -8.87 0.75
CA GLY A 129 7.34 -9.10 0.72
C GLY A 129 7.73 -10.50 1.11
N SER A 130 8.89 -10.93 0.63
CA SER A 130 9.49 -12.20 1.02
C SER A 130 10.95 -12.02 1.42
N ARG A 131 11.42 -12.85 2.35
CA ARG A 131 12.84 -12.91 2.73
C ARG A 131 13.24 -14.35 3.04
N GLN A 132 14.53 -14.65 2.90
CA GLN A 132 15.08 -15.92 3.39
C GLN A 132 15.40 -15.79 4.88
N VAL A 133 15.18 -16.86 5.64
CA VAL A 133 15.52 -16.87 7.07
C VAL A 133 17.03 -16.86 7.22
N SER A 134 17.54 -15.93 8.03
CA SER A 134 18.96 -15.88 8.37
C SER A 134 19.34 -17.17 9.10
N GLY A 135 20.16 -18.01 8.45
CA GLY A 135 20.58 -19.32 8.97
C GLY A 135 20.05 -20.54 8.19
N ASN A 136 18.96 -20.41 7.42
CA ASN A 136 18.46 -21.50 6.57
C ASN A 136 17.95 -21.01 5.22
N LYS A 137 18.77 -21.15 4.17
CA LYS A 137 18.44 -20.73 2.79
C LYS A 137 17.23 -21.47 2.20
N ASN A 138 16.86 -22.61 2.77
CA ASN A 138 15.70 -23.40 2.32
C ASN A 138 14.38 -22.89 2.91
N GLU A 139 14.44 -21.96 3.85
CA GLU A 139 13.27 -21.38 4.50
C GLU A 139 13.00 -19.97 3.99
N THR A 140 11.74 -19.74 3.61
CA THR A 140 11.26 -18.46 3.10
C THR A 140 10.15 -17.96 4.00
N GLU A 141 10.24 -16.68 4.37
CA GLU A 141 9.21 -15.96 5.09
C GLU A 141 8.49 -15.04 4.12
N ASN A 142 7.17 -15.10 4.12
CA ASN A 142 6.30 -14.23 3.35
C ASN A 142 5.49 -13.38 4.31
N LEU A 143 5.46 -12.08 4.04
CA LEU A 143 4.71 -11.08 4.80
C LEU A 143 3.73 -10.40 3.86
N ARG A 144 2.45 -10.42 4.22
CA ARG A 144 1.39 -9.64 3.58
C ARG A 144 0.82 -8.69 4.61
N VAL A 145 0.95 -7.40 4.37
CA VAL A 145 0.38 -6.33 5.19
C VAL A 145 -0.74 -5.66 4.40
N SER A 146 -1.90 -5.51 5.02
CA SER A 146 -3.05 -4.83 4.45
C SER A 146 -3.58 -3.79 5.43
N SER A 147 -3.92 -2.60 4.97
CA SER A 147 -4.54 -1.57 5.81
C SER A 147 -6.01 -1.42 5.41
N PRO A 148 -6.97 -1.81 6.28
CA PRO A 148 -8.38 -1.66 5.98
C PRO A 148 -8.74 -0.18 5.74
N TYR A 149 -9.87 0.03 5.08
CA TYR A 149 -10.45 1.35 4.90
C TYR A 149 -10.76 2.00 6.26
N PHE A 150 -10.81 3.33 6.30
CA PHE A 150 -11.04 4.09 7.52
C PHE A 150 -12.21 3.53 8.33
N ASN A 151 -11.92 3.11 9.56
CA ASN A 151 -12.96 2.87 10.54
C ASN A 151 -13.60 4.21 10.89
N SER A 152 -14.94 4.27 10.97
CA SER A 152 -15.61 5.49 11.41
C SER A 152 -15.35 5.72 12.91
N ALA A 153 -15.31 6.99 13.33
CA ALA A 153 -15.18 7.33 14.75
C ALA A 153 -16.34 6.69 15.54
N VAL A 154 -16.01 5.97 16.61
CA VAL A 154 -16.99 5.24 17.41
C VAL A 154 -17.37 6.09 18.62
N SER A 155 -18.67 6.29 18.83
CA SER A 155 -19.15 6.95 20.06
C SER A 155 -18.91 6.04 21.25
N THR A 156 -18.21 6.55 22.26
CA THR A 156 -17.91 5.78 23.48
C THR A 156 -19.10 5.68 24.43
N GLY A 157 -20.25 6.26 24.08
CA GLY A 157 -21.45 6.32 24.92
C GLY A 157 -21.33 7.26 26.13
N LYS A 158 -20.13 7.79 26.39
CA LYS A 158 -19.85 8.77 27.45
C LYS A 158 -20.04 10.19 26.89
N LYS A 159 -20.58 11.09 27.71
CA LYS A 159 -20.73 12.51 27.38
C LYS A 159 -19.70 13.33 28.16
N THR A 160 -19.14 14.36 27.54
CA THR A 160 -18.37 15.40 28.25
C THR A 160 -19.28 16.18 29.19
N GLN A 161 -18.68 16.97 30.10
CA GLN A 161 -19.41 17.86 31.02
C GLN A 161 -20.36 18.82 30.27
N ASP A 162 -20.05 19.16 29.01
CA ASP A 162 -20.88 19.98 28.12
C ASP A 162 -21.96 19.20 27.35
N GLY A 163 -22.20 17.94 27.69
CA GLY A 163 -23.23 17.09 27.08
C GLY A 163 -22.92 16.53 25.69
N ARG A 164 -21.73 16.82 25.13
CA ARG A 164 -21.30 16.31 23.82
C ARG A 164 -20.80 14.86 23.92
N PRO A 165 -21.07 13.99 22.94
CA PRO A 165 -20.58 12.61 22.97
C PRO A 165 -19.05 12.57 22.79
N ILE A 166 -18.37 11.80 23.64
CA ILE A 166 -16.93 11.53 23.50
C ILE A 166 -16.76 10.51 22.38
N LEU A 167 -16.13 10.93 21.29
CA LEU A 167 -15.81 10.08 20.15
C LEU A 167 -14.42 9.48 20.33
N LYS A 168 -14.29 8.16 20.12
CA LYS A 168 -12.99 7.53 19.97
C LYS A 168 -12.48 7.80 18.55
N PRO A 169 -11.28 8.39 18.38
CA PRO A 169 -10.74 8.66 17.05
C PRO A 169 -10.51 7.34 16.29
N PRO A 170 -10.52 7.40 14.95
CA PRO A 170 -10.23 6.23 14.13
C PRO A 170 -8.77 5.81 14.30
N THR A 171 -8.57 4.54 14.62
CA THR A 171 -7.25 3.94 14.80
C THR A 171 -6.76 3.36 13.46
N TYR A 172 -5.50 3.65 13.13
CA TYR A 172 -4.81 3.03 12.01
C TYR A 172 -4.38 1.62 12.42
N GLU A 173 -5.00 0.62 11.80
CA GLU A 173 -4.76 -0.80 12.06
C GLU A 173 -4.12 -1.46 10.85
N LEU A 174 -3.20 -2.40 11.07
CA LEU A 174 -2.61 -3.22 10.03
C LEU A 174 -3.04 -4.68 10.20
N LEU A 175 -3.57 -5.27 9.14
CA LEU A 175 -3.80 -6.71 9.04
C LEU A 175 -2.52 -7.34 8.50
N VAL A 176 -1.89 -8.18 9.32
CA VAL A 176 -0.63 -8.83 8.97
C VAL A 176 -0.84 -10.32 8.88
N GLN A 177 -0.51 -10.88 7.72
CA GLN A 177 -0.44 -12.31 7.47
C GLN A 177 1.02 -12.68 7.24
N TYR A 178 1.56 -13.51 8.13
CA TYR A 178 2.90 -14.05 8.07
C TYR A 178 2.83 -15.55 7.77
N THR A 179 3.65 -16.00 6.82
CA THR A 179 3.77 -17.42 6.46
C THR A 179 5.24 -17.79 6.30
N ARG A 180 5.70 -18.78 7.05
CA ARG A 180 7.04 -19.38 6.91
C ARG A 180 6.90 -20.70 6.18
N THR A 181 7.65 -20.88 5.10
CA THR A 181 7.66 -22.11 4.30
C THR A 181 9.06 -22.69 4.19
N THR A 182 9.17 -24.02 4.11
CA THR A 182 10.41 -24.74 3.77
C THR A 182 10.13 -25.70 2.65
N GLN A 183 10.89 -25.61 1.55
CA GLN A 183 10.73 -26.52 0.39
C GLN A 183 9.26 -26.74 -0.05
N GLY A 184 8.45 -25.67 -0.03
CA GLY A 184 7.03 -25.71 -0.40
C GLY A 184 6.05 -26.14 0.70
N ARG A 185 6.52 -26.58 1.87
CA ARG A 185 5.66 -26.90 3.03
C ARG A 185 5.56 -25.71 3.97
N THR A 186 4.36 -25.47 4.51
CA THR A 186 4.14 -24.38 5.49
C THR A 186 4.58 -24.84 6.87
N LEU A 187 5.54 -24.13 7.46
CA LEU A 187 6.06 -24.38 8.82
C LEU A 187 5.28 -23.59 9.88
N ALA A 188 4.96 -22.34 9.57
CA ALA A 188 4.22 -21.48 10.47
C ALA A 188 3.33 -20.55 9.66
N ARG A 189 2.12 -20.32 10.17
CA ARG A 189 1.22 -19.29 9.67
C ARG A 189 0.71 -18.51 10.87
N ARG A 190 0.87 -17.19 10.82
CA ARG A 190 0.38 -16.28 11.85
C ARG A 190 -0.41 -15.18 11.18
N GLU A 191 -1.51 -14.82 11.78
CA GLU A 191 -2.38 -13.76 11.30
C GLU A 191 -2.83 -12.95 12.50
N GLY A 192 -2.82 -11.63 12.37
CA GLY A 192 -3.18 -10.75 13.46
C GLY A 192 -3.43 -9.33 13.00
N ARG A 193 -4.10 -8.58 13.87
CA ARG A 193 -4.32 -7.15 13.71
C ARG A 193 -3.35 -6.41 14.62
N ILE A 194 -2.62 -5.45 14.07
CA ILE A 194 -1.71 -4.58 14.80
C ILE A 194 -2.35 -3.19 14.83
N PRO A 195 -2.93 -2.77 15.96
CA PRO A 195 -3.32 -1.38 16.13
C PRO A 195 -2.06 -0.54 16.31
N ILE A 196 -1.73 0.28 15.32
CA ILE A 196 -0.55 1.15 15.38
C ILE A 196 -0.85 2.33 16.29
N GLY A 197 -2.01 2.97 16.09
CA GLY A 197 -2.52 4.09 16.91
C GLY A 197 -3.30 5.10 16.07
N ASN A 198 -3.58 6.28 16.62
CA ASN A 198 -4.45 7.26 15.97
C ASN A 198 -3.65 8.26 15.13
N PHE A 199 -4.27 8.84 14.09
CA PHE A 199 -3.59 9.83 13.23
C PHE A 199 -3.07 11.05 14.00
N GLY A 200 -3.77 11.50 15.06
CA GLY A 200 -3.29 12.60 15.91
C GLY A 200 -2.01 12.30 16.70
N GLU A 201 -1.60 11.03 16.81
CA GLU A 201 -0.32 10.65 17.43
C GLU A 201 0.84 10.79 16.44
N TRP A 202 0.56 10.63 15.14
CA TRP A 202 1.56 10.60 14.07
C TRP A 202 1.78 11.95 13.41
N PHE A 203 0.76 12.80 13.37
CA PHE A 203 0.84 14.10 12.73
C PHE A 203 0.80 15.22 13.76
N THR A 204 1.67 16.22 13.61
CA THR A 204 1.59 17.47 14.37
C THR A 204 0.43 18.34 13.86
N GLU A 205 0.07 19.39 14.61
CA GLU A 205 -0.91 20.40 14.17
C GLU A 205 -0.49 21.11 12.87
N GLU A 206 0.80 21.10 12.56
CA GLU A 206 1.38 21.67 11.34
C GLU A 206 1.37 20.66 10.17
N GLY A 207 0.93 19.41 10.38
CA GLY A 207 0.93 18.36 9.37
C GLY A 207 2.26 17.61 9.22
N GLU A 208 3.19 17.79 10.16
CA GLU A 208 4.49 17.09 10.16
C GLU A 208 4.34 15.65 10.65
N PHE A 209 4.87 14.68 9.92
CA PHE A 209 4.82 13.27 10.28
C PHE A 209 5.97 12.84 11.23
N LYS A 210 5.60 12.28 12.38
CA LYS A 210 6.51 11.76 13.42
C LYS A 210 6.92 10.31 13.12
N GLU A 211 7.75 10.13 12.10
CA GLU A 211 8.24 8.81 11.67
C GLU A 211 8.87 7.95 12.78
N PRO A 212 9.72 8.47 13.70
CA PRO A 212 10.41 7.63 14.68
C PRO A 212 9.45 6.86 15.60
N ILE A 213 8.42 7.52 16.10
CA ILE A 213 7.42 6.93 17.00
C ILE A 213 6.58 5.90 16.23
N PHE A 214 6.20 6.22 14.99
CA PHE A 214 5.47 5.31 14.12
C PHE A 214 6.29 4.03 13.83
N ARG A 215 7.58 4.18 13.55
CA ARG A 215 8.51 3.07 13.30
C ARG A 215 8.62 2.15 14.51
N GLU A 216 8.81 2.71 15.70
CA GLU A 216 8.92 1.93 16.95
C GLU A 216 7.67 1.07 17.17
N ARG A 217 6.48 1.67 17.05
CA ARG A 217 5.19 0.97 17.21
C ARG A 217 4.98 -0.12 16.17
N LEU A 218 5.37 0.14 14.92
CA LEU A 218 5.28 -0.83 13.83
C LEU A 218 6.20 -2.04 14.11
N VAL A 219 7.45 -1.78 14.47
CA VAL A 219 8.43 -2.84 14.75
C VAL A 219 8.03 -3.66 15.97
N GLU A 220 7.61 -3.01 17.07
CA GLU A 220 7.13 -3.68 18.27
C GLU A 220 5.91 -4.58 17.96
N GLY A 221 4.94 -4.06 17.20
CA GLY A 221 3.76 -4.81 16.78
C GLY A 221 4.11 -6.02 15.91
N LEU A 222 5.05 -5.86 14.98
CA LEU A 222 5.50 -6.95 14.11
C LEU A 222 6.29 -8.01 14.89
N GLN A 223 7.20 -7.61 15.78
CA GLN A 223 7.96 -8.54 16.63
C GLN A 223 7.03 -9.39 17.49
N LYS A 224 6.05 -8.77 18.16
CA LYS A 224 5.04 -9.48 18.95
C LYS A 224 4.26 -10.50 18.12
N LEU A 225 3.84 -10.14 16.91
CA LEU A 225 3.08 -11.03 16.03
C LEU A 225 3.96 -12.19 15.53
N LEU A 226 5.20 -11.90 15.14
CA LEU A 226 6.17 -12.86 14.65
C LEU A 226 6.72 -13.78 15.77
N GLY A 227 6.58 -13.37 17.03
CA GLY A 227 7.08 -14.09 18.21
C GLY A 227 8.59 -13.98 18.35
N MET A 228 9.14 -12.82 17.99
CA MET A 228 10.54 -12.44 18.20
C MET A 228 10.69 -11.59 19.46
#